data_AF-A0A2A3VK96-F1
#
_entry.id   AF-A0A2A3VK96-F1
#
_cell.length_a   1.000
_cell.length_b   1.000
_cell.length_c   1.000
_cell.angle_alpha   90.00
_cell.angle_beta   90.00
_cell.angle_gamma   90.00
#
_symmetry.space_group_name_H-M   'P 1'
#
loop_
_entity.id
_entity.type
_entity.pdbx_description
1 polymer ?
#
loop_
_entity_poly.entity_id
_entity_poly.type
_entity_poly.pdbx_seq_one_letter_code
_entity_poly.pdbx_strand_id
1 'polypeptide(L)'
;MQNVMTRRPRLPALGRFGWLMALYAENHGRLVRLFDPGHLAPGQYLSQVEGALSVRLDVLAQHAYTTELRLSYTMLDPATGEPDPSAYLRLYRDAGQVEATHCYVGRRWQDVIGMWFRS
;
A
#
# COMPACT_ATOMS: atom_id res chain seq x y z
N MET A 1 -29.90 -7.75 23.68
CA MET A 1 -30.06 -7.50 22.23
C MET A 1 -28.67 -7.44 21.60
N GLN A 2 -28.43 -8.36 20.66
CA GLN A 2 -27.45 -8.29 19.55
C GLN A 2 -25.95 -8.41 19.88
N ASN A 3 -25.49 -9.65 20.01
CA ASN A 3 -24.07 -10.03 19.96
C ASN A 3 -23.59 -9.87 18.50
N VAL A 4 -22.81 -8.84 18.20
CA VAL A 4 -22.26 -8.61 16.86
C VAL A 4 -21.15 -9.63 16.62
N MET A 5 -21.52 -10.78 16.05
CA MET A 5 -20.57 -11.72 15.49
C MET A 5 -19.86 -11.02 14.32
N THR A 6 -18.66 -10.49 14.57
CA THR A 6 -17.67 -10.24 13.52
C THR A 6 -17.40 -11.57 12.84
N ARG A 7 -18.08 -11.80 11.71
CA ARG A 7 -17.86 -12.95 10.83
C ARG A 7 -16.45 -12.80 10.25
N ARG A 8 -15.45 -13.34 10.95
CA ARG A 8 -14.13 -13.58 10.35
C ARG A 8 -14.39 -14.46 9.12
N PRO A 9 -14.08 -14.02 7.89
CA PRO A 9 -14.21 -14.89 6.74
C PRO A 9 -13.34 -16.11 7.00
N ARG A 10 -13.96 -17.30 6.97
CA ARG A 10 -13.22 -18.57 6.94
C ARG A 10 -12.55 -18.62 5.58
N LEU A 11 -11.35 -18.04 5.51
CA LEU A 11 -10.45 -18.26 4.40
C LEU A 11 -10.28 -19.79 4.31
N PRO A 12 -10.42 -20.41 3.12
CA PRO A 12 -9.98 -21.79 2.95
C PRO A 12 -8.54 -21.88 3.50
N ALA A 13 -8.16 -23.04 4.04
CA ALA A 13 -6.85 -23.26 4.66
C ALA A 13 -5.73 -23.15 3.62
N LEU A 14 -5.51 -21.96 3.09
CA LEU A 14 -4.40 -21.58 2.27
C LEU A 14 -3.17 -21.81 3.14
N GLY A 15 -2.26 -22.65 2.66
CA GLY A 15 -0.92 -22.70 3.25
C GLY A 15 -0.32 -21.29 3.27
N ARG A 16 0.68 -21.06 4.12
CA ARG A 16 1.32 -19.73 4.29
C ARG A 16 1.65 -19.05 2.96
N PHE A 17 2.14 -19.84 2.00
CA PHE A 17 2.42 -19.36 0.65
C PHE A 17 1.16 -18.89 -0.09
N GLY A 18 0.08 -19.68 -0.10
CA GLY A 18 -1.18 -19.30 -0.73
C GLY A 18 -1.80 -18.03 -0.11
N TRP A 19 -1.65 -17.86 1.20
CA TRP A 19 -2.07 -16.64 1.88
C TRP A 19 -1.24 -15.43 1.46
N LEU A 20 0.09 -15.57 1.36
CA LEU A 20 0.98 -14.52 0.90
C LEU A 20 0.67 -14.10 -0.55
N MET A 21 0.43 -15.08 -1.43
CA MET A 21 0.07 -14.80 -2.83
C MET A 21 -1.29 -14.09 -2.94
N ALA A 22 -2.25 -14.44 -2.07
CA ALA A 22 -3.52 -13.72 -1.99
C ALA A 22 -3.32 -12.28 -1.50
N LEU A 23 -2.44 -12.05 -0.53
CA LEU A 23 -2.09 -10.71 -0.06
C LEU A 23 -1.46 -9.86 -1.18
N TYR A 24 -0.57 -10.44 -1.99
CA TYR A 24 0.01 -9.73 -3.13
C TYR A 24 -1.02 -9.38 -4.21
N ALA A 25 -1.98 -10.27 -4.48
CA ALA A 25 -3.08 -9.99 -5.39
C ALA A 25 -4.02 -8.91 -4.84
N GLU A 26 -4.29 -8.92 -3.54
CA GLU A 26 -5.10 -7.89 -2.89
C GLU A 26 -4.41 -6.51 -2.94
N ASN A 27 -3.09 -6.48 -2.67
CA ASN A 27 -2.28 -5.26 -2.78
C ASN A 27 -2.31 -4.70 -4.21
N HIS A 28 -2.24 -5.56 -5.22
CA HIS A 28 -2.36 -5.15 -6.62
C HIS A 28 -3.71 -4.47 -6.88
N GLY A 29 -4.82 -5.08 -6.47
CA GLY A 29 -6.15 -4.49 -6.63
C GLY A 29 -6.29 -3.12 -5.94
N ARG A 30 -5.67 -2.95 -4.77
CA ARG A 30 -5.65 -1.65 -4.06
C ARG A 30 -4.82 -0.60 -4.78
N LEU A 31 -3.64 -0.97 -5.30
CA LEU A 31 -2.75 -0.06 -6.01
C LEU A 31 -3.37 0.42 -7.34
N VAL A 32 -3.95 -0.49 -8.12
CA VAL A 32 -4.63 -0.16 -9.39
C VAL A 32 -5.80 0.80 -9.15
N ARG A 33 -6.56 0.61 -8.08
CA ARG A 33 -7.65 1.53 -7.71
C ARG A 33 -7.19 2.94 -7.34
N LEU A 34 -5.94 3.11 -6.90
CA LEU A 34 -5.39 4.42 -6.50
C LEU A 34 -4.71 5.17 -7.65
N PHE A 35 -3.95 4.47 -8.49
CA PHE A 35 -3.04 5.09 -9.47
C PHE A 35 -3.07 4.48 -10.86
N ASP A 36 -3.65 3.30 -11.06
CA ASP A 36 -3.52 2.50 -12.28
C ASP A 36 -2.08 2.45 -12.84
N PRO A 37 -1.14 1.83 -12.11
CA PRO A 37 0.30 1.91 -12.41
C PRO A 37 0.71 1.19 -13.70
N GLY A 38 -0.17 0.41 -14.34
CA GLY A 38 0.16 -0.39 -15.53
C GLY A 38 0.60 0.44 -16.73
N HIS A 39 0.19 1.71 -16.77
CA HIS A 39 0.45 2.66 -17.86
C HIS A 39 1.30 3.88 -17.44
N LEU A 40 1.72 3.97 -16.18
CA LEU A 40 2.52 5.10 -15.71
C LEU A 40 3.95 5.00 -16.23
N ALA A 41 4.52 6.12 -16.66
CA ALA A 41 5.94 6.22 -17.00
C ALA A 41 6.78 6.38 -15.71
N PRO A 42 8.11 6.21 -15.75
CA PRO A 42 8.97 6.58 -14.64
C PRO A 42 8.79 8.06 -14.28
N GLY A 43 8.56 8.36 -13.00
CA GLY A 43 8.20 9.70 -12.56
C GLY A 43 7.44 9.74 -11.23
N GLN A 44 7.00 10.94 -10.85
CA GLN A 44 6.28 11.18 -9.61
C GLN A 44 4.81 11.47 -9.88
N TYR A 45 3.94 10.79 -9.15
CA TYR A 45 2.49 10.90 -9.25
C TYR A 45 1.90 11.20 -7.88
N LEU A 46 0.83 11.98 -7.85
CA LEU A 46 0.17 12.38 -6.62
C LEU A 46 -1.32 12.07 -6.71
N SER A 47 -1.79 11.23 -5.80
CA SER A 47 -3.22 11.00 -5.58
C SER A 47 -3.69 11.98 -4.50
N GLN A 48 -4.49 12.96 -4.91
CA GLN A 48 -5.17 13.89 -4.02
C GLN A 48 -6.67 13.68 -4.14
N VAL A 49 -7.31 13.45 -2.99
CA VAL A 49 -8.77 13.32 -2.87
C VAL A 49 -9.18 14.22 -1.72
N GLU A 50 -10.18 15.08 -1.93
CA GLU A 50 -10.68 15.97 -0.89
C GLU A 50 -11.16 15.15 0.32
N GLY A 51 -10.70 15.52 1.52
CA GLY A 51 -11.03 14.82 2.76
C GLY A 51 -10.23 13.53 3.02
N ALA A 52 -9.28 13.17 2.15
CA ALA A 52 -8.36 12.05 2.36
C ALA A 52 -6.89 12.51 2.36
N LEU A 53 -6.03 11.70 2.95
CA LEU A 53 -4.60 11.97 3.01
C LEU A 53 -3.96 11.79 1.63
N SER A 54 -3.17 12.78 1.20
CA SER A 54 -2.51 12.75 -0.11
C SER A 54 -1.41 11.68 -0.15
N VAL A 55 -1.48 10.83 -1.16
CA VAL A 55 -0.51 9.74 -1.40
C VAL A 55 0.33 10.11 -2.61
N ARG A 56 1.65 10.06 -2.47
CA ARG A 56 2.62 10.15 -3.56
C ARG A 56 3.05 8.74 -3.99
N LEU A 57 3.15 8.54 -5.29
CA LEU A 57 3.70 7.35 -5.93
C LEU A 57 4.88 7.78 -6.81
N ASP A 58 6.08 7.30 -6.49
CA ASP A 58 7.25 7.44 -7.33
C ASP A 58 7.50 6.12 -8.08
N VAL A 59 7.55 6.18 -9.41
CA VAL A 59 7.96 5.06 -10.27
C VAL A 59 9.46 5.15 -10.44
N LEU A 60 10.19 4.30 -9.71
CA LEU A 60 11.65 4.34 -9.61
C LEU A 60 12.34 3.71 -10.82
N ALA A 61 11.88 2.51 -11.20
CA ALA A 61 12.44 1.75 -12.29
C ALA A 61 11.36 0.88 -12.95
N GLN A 62 11.45 0.75 -14.28
CA GLN A 62 10.60 -0.15 -15.05
C GLN A 62 11.48 -1.16 -15.79
N HIS A 63 11.20 -2.43 -15.55
CA HIS A 63 11.78 -3.57 -16.25
C HIS A 63 10.71 -4.25 -17.11
N ALA A 64 11.09 -5.27 -17.88
CA ALA A 64 10.21 -5.95 -18.82
C ALA A 64 8.91 -6.46 -18.17
N TYR A 65 8.99 -7.03 -16.97
CA TYR A 65 7.86 -7.64 -16.27
C TYR A 65 7.60 -7.05 -14.88
N THR A 66 8.52 -6.25 -14.37
CA THR A 66 8.43 -5.68 -13.02
C THR A 66 8.55 -4.16 -13.04
N THR A 67 7.92 -3.52 -12.06
CA THR A 67 8.07 -2.08 -11.83
C THR A 67 8.34 -1.86 -10.35
N GLU A 68 9.39 -1.09 -10.08
CA GLU A 68 9.77 -0.69 -8.73
C GLU A 68 9.14 0.66 -8.42
N LEU A 69 8.45 0.71 -7.29
CA LEU A 69 7.61 1.82 -6.89
C LEU A 69 7.95 2.22 -5.46
N ARG A 70 7.83 3.50 -5.14
CA ARG A 70 7.79 3.99 -3.76
C ARG A 70 6.47 4.71 -3.55
N LEU A 71 5.68 4.24 -2.59
CA LEU A 71 4.54 4.96 -2.07
C LEU A 71 4.97 5.76 -0.85
N SER A 72 4.54 7.00 -0.74
CA SER A 72 4.77 7.80 0.46
C SER A 72 3.62 8.76 0.69
N TYR A 73 3.28 9.02 1.95
CA TYR A 73 2.38 10.14 2.22
C TYR A 73 3.14 11.47 2.16
N THR A 74 2.45 12.55 1.79
CA THR A 74 3.10 13.88 1.70
C THR A 74 3.36 14.54 3.05
N MET A 75 3.16 13.83 4.16
CA MET A 75 3.56 14.32 5.47
C MET A 75 5.08 14.17 5.60
N LEU A 76 5.74 15.28 5.89
CA LEU A 76 7.17 15.29 6.13
C LEU A 76 7.39 14.93 7.60
N ASP A 77 8.24 13.94 7.85
CA ASP A 77 8.70 13.65 9.20
C ASP A 77 9.55 14.84 9.69
N PRO A 78 9.20 15.49 10.80
CA PRO A 78 9.99 16.61 11.34
C PRO A 78 11.39 16.20 11.82
N ALA A 79 11.66 14.90 12.04
CA ALA A 79 12.97 14.41 12.47
C ALA A 79 13.94 14.14 11.30
N THR A 80 13.43 13.68 10.15
CA THR A 80 14.25 13.27 9.00
C THR A 80 14.05 14.14 7.76
N GLY A 81 12.96 14.92 7.70
CA GLY A 81 12.56 15.70 6.54
C GLY A 81 12.05 14.86 5.36
N GLU A 82 12.00 13.53 5.50
CA GLU A 82 11.52 12.63 4.47
C GLU A 82 10.00 12.41 4.53
N PRO A 83 9.36 12.09 3.40
CA PRO A 83 7.96 11.67 3.37
C PRO A 83 7.73 10.40 4.22
N ASP A 84 6.94 10.50 5.30
CA ASP A 84 6.63 9.41 6.22
C ASP A 84 5.10 9.22 6.34
N PRO A 85 4.57 7.99 6.30
CA PRO A 85 5.24 6.71 6.00
C PRO A 85 5.53 6.48 4.52
N SER A 86 6.59 5.68 4.28
CA SER A 86 7.10 5.27 2.98
C SER A 86 7.07 3.75 2.80
N ALA A 87 6.60 3.24 1.66
CA ALA A 87 6.64 1.82 1.32
C ALA A 87 7.24 1.60 -0.08
N TYR A 88 8.23 0.74 -0.18
CA TYR A 88 8.80 0.27 -1.43
C TYR A 88 8.04 -0.96 -1.90
N LEU A 89 7.50 -0.87 -3.11
CA LEU A 89 6.71 -1.91 -3.73
C LEU A 89 7.36 -2.41 -5.01
N ARG A 90 7.14 -3.69 -5.29
CA ARG A 90 7.42 -4.31 -6.58
C ARG A 90 6.13 -4.80 -7.21
N LEU A 91 5.78 -4.22 -8.34
CA LEU A 91 4.65 -4.62 -9.17
C LEU A 91 5.09 -5.66 -10.19
N TYR A 92 4.45 -6.82 -10.20
CA TYR A 92 4.58 -7.86 -11.23
C TYR A 92 3.43 -7.69 -12.23
N ARG A 93 3.75 -7.17 -13.41
CA ARG A 93 2.76 -6.69 -14.39
C ARG A 93 2.00 -7.82 -15.09
N ASP A 94 2.61 -8.99 -15.19
CA ASP A 94 2.07 -10.20 -15.80
C ASP A 94 1.25 -11.04 -14.82
N ALA A 95 1.66 -11.06 -13.54
CA ALA A 95 1.00 -11.83 -12.49
C ALA A 95 -0.15 -11.09 -11.80
N GLY A 96 -0.27 -9.78 -12.00
CA GLY A 96 -1.26 -8.96 -11.28
C GLY A 96 -1.02 -8.97 -9.76
N GLN A 97 0.25 -8.89 -9.36
CA GLN A 97 0.68 -8.99 -7.98
C GLN A 97 1.55 -7.81 -7.57
N VAL A 98 1.41 -7.38 -6.32
CA VAL A 98 2.24 -6.32 -5.72
C VAL A 98 2.81 -6.79 -4.39
N GLU A 99 4.13 -6.82 -4.34
CA GLU A 99 4.90 -7.16 -3.15
C GLU A 99 5.40 -5.88 -2.47
N ALA A 100 5.23 -5.79 -1.14
CA ALA A 100 5.89 -4.76 -0.35
C ALA A 100 7.25 -5.29 0.10
N THR A 101 8.33 -4.67 -0.38
CA THR A 101 9.71 -5.11 -0.11
C THR A 101 10.25 -4.47 1.17
N HIS A 102 10.02 -3.18 1.35
CA HIS A 102 10.46 -2.43 2.52
C HIS A 102 9.38 -1.43 2.93
N CYS A 103 9.02 -1.41 4.21
CA CYS A 103 8.13 -0.40 4.76
C CYS A 103 8.91 0.40 5.80
N TYR A 104 9.10 1.68 5.51
CA TYR A 104 9.60 2.65 6.47
C TYR A 104 8.41 3.35 7.10
N VAL A 105 8.27 3.13 8.40
CA VAL A 105 7.16 3.62 9.18
C VAL A 105 7.74 4.30 10.41
N GLY A 106 7.85 5.62 10.37
CA GLY A 106 8.36 6.45 11.48
C GLY A 106 7.43 6.40 12.69
N ARG A 107 7.95 6.75 13.88
CA ARG A 107 7.28 6.52 15.18
C ARG A 107 5.90 7.17 15.35
N ARG A 108 5.48 8.06 14.45
CA ARG A 108 4.18 8.76 14.48
C ARG A 108 3.09 8.16 13.58
N TRP A 109 3.37 7.09 12.86
CA TRP A 109 2.40 6.47 11.95
C TRP A 109 1.10 6.03 12.63
N GLN A 110 1.14 5.67 13.93
CA GLN A 110 -0.04 5.25 14.69
C GLN A 110 -1.07 6.38 14.80
N ASP A 111 -0.60 7.62 14.93
CA ASP A 111 -1.46 8.81 15.02
C ASP A 111 -2.13 9.12 13.67
N VAL A 112 -1.52 8.68 12.57
CA VAL A 112 -1.91 8.99 11.19
C VAL A 112 -2.92 7.99 10.62
N ILE A 113 -2.74 6.69 10.86
CA ILE A 113 -3.63 5.64 10.31
C ILE A 113 -4.92 5.52 11.14
N GLY A 114 -5.15 6.42 12.11
CA GLY A 114 -6.40 6.48 12.86
C GLY A 114 -6.65 5.22 13.67
N MET A 115 -5.64 4.70 14.38
CA MET A 115 -5.88 3.78 15.51
C MET A 115 -6.49 4.53 16.71
N TRP A 116 -7.49 5.37 16.48
CA TRP A 116 -8.46 5.71 17.50
C TRP A 116 -9.41 4.51 17.60
N PHE A 117 -9.00 3.50 18.37
CA PHE A 117 -9.96 2.52 18.86
C PHE A 117 -11.04 3.30 19.60
N ARG A 118 -12.23 3.27 19.02
CA ARG A 118 -13.47 3.82 19.56
C ARG A 118 -13.65 3.29 20.99
N SER A 119 -13.71 4.20 21.97
CA SER A 119 -14.17 3.91 23.33
C SER A 119 -15.63 3.47 23.34
#